data_AF-A0A0Q3RIW9-F1
#
_entry.id   AF-A0A0Q3RIW9-F1
#
_cell.length_a   1.000
_cell.length_b   1.000
_cell.length_c   1.000
_cell.angle_alpha   90.00
_cell.angle_beta   90.00
_cell.angle_gamma   90.00
#
_symmetry.space_group_name_H-M   'P 1'
#
loop_
_entity.id
_entity.type
_entity.pdbx_description
1 polymer ?
#
loop_
_entity_poly.entity_id
_entity_poly.type
_entity_poly.pdbx_seq_one_letter_code
_entity_poly.pdbx_strand_id
1 'polypeptide(L)'
;MPAPAAPIRLGAPTPYITSHGSKVARLHMYDWIVLVLLAVLDGILNIIEPFHRFVGSDMMTDLRYPMKDNTVPFWAVPIIGIIGPMIIITAIYFKRRNVYDLHHAILGLLFSVLITAVLTDAIKDGVGRPRPDFFWRCFPDGKP
;
A
#
# COMPACT_ATOMS: atom_id res chain seq x y z
N MET A 1 12.74 -25.97 -59.36
CA MET A 1 12.79 -24.85 -58.40
C MET A 1 11.64 -25.04 -57.42
N PRO A 2 11.87 -25.07 -56.09
CA PRO A 2 10.78 -25.16 -55.14
C PRO A 2 9.99 -23.84 -55.12
N ALA A 3 8.67 -23.92 -54.96
CA ALA A 3 7.78 -22.77 -54.94
C ALA A 3 8.08 -21.85 -53.74
N PRO A 4 7.90 -20.52 -53.88
CA PRO A 4 8.12 -19.58 -52.78
C PRO A 4 7.13 -19.85 -51.63
N ALA A 5 7.64 -19.88 -50.40
CA ALA A 5 6.82 -20.05 -49.20
C ALA A 5 5.85 -18.87 -49.04
N ALA A 6 4.59 -19.19 -48.74
CA ALA A 6 3.55 -18.17 -48.56
C ALA A 6 3.85 -17.27 -47.34
N PRO A 7 3.54 -15.96 -47.41
CA PRO A 7 3.76 -15.05 -46.29
C PRO A 7 2.82 -15.40 -45.13
N ILE A 8 3.40 -15.57 -43.93
CA ILE A 8 2.65 -15.78 -42.68
C ILE A 8 1.87 -14.49 -42.39
N ARG A 9 0.56 -14.51 -42.65
CA ARG A 9 -0.37 -13.45 -42.26
C ARG A 9 -0.64 -13.61 -40.76
N LEU A 10 0.14 -12.97 -39.89
CA LEU A 10 -0.31 -12.73 -38.52
C LEU A 10 -1.58 -11.87 -38.62
N GLY A 11 -2.75 -12.49 -38.42
CA GLY A 11 -4.01 -11.77 -38.32
C GLY A 11 -3.89 -10.70 -37.24
N ALA A 12 -4.54 -9.55 -37.46
CA ALA A 12 -4.58 -8.48 -36.47
C ALA A 12 -4.97 -9.08 -35.10
N PRO A 13 -4.26 -8.73 -34.00
CA PRO A 13 -4.63 -9.22 -32.67
C PRO A 13 -6.11 -8.91 -32.46
N THR A 14 -6.90 -9.94 -32.17
CA THR A 14 -8.33 -9.74 -31.92
C THR A 14 -8.48 -8.72 -30.80
N PRO A 15 -9.39 -7.73 -30.94
CA PRO A 15 -9.69 -6.84 -29.83
C PRO A 15 -10.34 -7.69 -28.75
N TYR A 16 -9.60 -8.01 -27.69
CA TYR A 16 -10.14 -8.72 -26.53
C TYR A 16 -11.06 -7.74 -25.78
N ILE A 17 -12.30 -7.66 -26.22
CA ILE A 17 -13.37 -7.05 -25.44
C ILE A 17 -14.41 -8.13 -25.27
N THR A 18 -14.32 -8.87 -24.16
CA THR A 18 -15.52 -9.41 -23.53
C THR A 18 -15.43 -9.09 -22.05
N SER A 19 -16.14 -8.04 -21.64
CA SER A 19 -16.27 -7.62 -20.26
C SER A 19 -17.10 -8.65 -19.50
N HIS A 20 -16.43 -9.53 -18.77
CA HIS A 20 -17.05 -10.30 -17.70
C HIS A 20 -16.23 -10.11 -16.42
N GLY A 21 -16.19 -8.87 -15.91
CA GLY A 21 -15.52 -8.55 -14.64
C GLY A 21 -15.95 -9.45 -13.49
N SER A 22 -17.21 -9.92 -13.50
CA SER A 22 -17.72 -10.89 -12.53
C SER A 22 -17.10 -12.29 -12.65
N LYS A 23 -16.76 -12.77 -13.86
CA LYS A 23 -16.04 -14.04 -14.02
C LYS A 23 -14.58 -13.91 -13.57
N VAL A 24 -13.94 -12.78 -13.86
CA VAL A 24 -12.55 -12.52 -13.46
C VAL A 24 -12.41 -12.40 -11.95
N ALA A 25 -13.32 -11.65 -11.30
CA ALA A 25 -13.37 -11.55 -9.84
C ALA A 25 -13.65 -12.91 -9.17
N ARG A 26 -14.50 -13.76 -9.76
CA ARG A 26 -14.75 -15.11 -9.25
C ARG A 26 -13.54 -16.04 -9.39
N LEU A 27 -12.73 -15.86 -10.45
CA LEU A 27 -11.46 -16.58 -10.64
C LEU A 27 -10.41 -16.15 -9.60
N HIS A 28 -10.37 -14.87 -9.23
CA HIS A 28 -9.43 -14.30 -8.25
C HIS A 28 -10.08 -14.12 -6.87
N MET A 29 -11.07 -14.95 -6.52
CA MET A 29 -11.79 -14.85 -5.25
C MET A 29 -10.85 -15.01 -4.05
N TYR A 30 -9.84 -15.89 -4.17
CA TYR A 30 -8.82 -16.07 -3.13
C TYR A 30 -8.00 -14.80 -2.89
N ASP A 31 -7.63 -14.08 -3.95
CA ASP A 31 -6.87 -12.84 -3.84
C ASP A 31 -7.67 -11.76 -3.09
N TRP A 32 -8.97 -11.66 -3.36
CA TRP A 32 -9.87 -10.78 -2.61
C TRP A 32 -10.02 -11.19 -1.15
N ILE A 33 -10.10 -12.49 -0.86
CA ILE A 33 -10.14 -13.00 0.52
C ILE A 33 -8.85 -12.62 1.25
N VAL A 34 -7.69 -12.78 0.63
CA VAL A 34 -6.40 -12.42 1.23
C VAL A 34 -6.31 -10.89 1.44
N LEU A 35 -6.80 -10.08 0.51
CA LEU A 35 -6.86 -8.61 0.69
C LEU A 35 -7.73 -8.24 1.91
N VAL A 36 -8.91 -8.84 2.04
CA VAL A 36 -9.78 -8.59 3.20
C VAL A 36 -9.10 -9.05 4.49
N LEU A 37 -8.44 -10.21 4.48
CA LEU A 37 -7.69 -10.70 5.63
C LEU A 37 -6.56 -9.74 6.04
N LEU A 38 -5.78 -9.25 5.06
CA LEU A 38 -4.71 -8.29 5.31
C LEU A 38 -5.25 -6.98 5.89
N ALA A 39 -6.36 -6.46 5.35
CA ALA A 39 -7.00 -5.25 5.87
C ALA A 39 -7.54 -5.43 7.31
N VAL A 40 -8.11 -6.60 7.62
CA VAL A 40 -8.56 -6.92 8.98
C VAL A 40 -7.37 -7.01 9.93
N LEU A 41 -6.28 -7.66 9.51
CA LEU A 41 -5.07 -7.79 10.31
C LEU A 41 -4.44 -6.41 10.58
N ASP A 42 -4.33 -5.55 9.56
CA ASP A 42 -3.86 -4.17 9.69
C ASP A 42 -4.73 -3.37 10.68
N GLY A 43 -6.06 -3.49 10.57
CA GLY A 43 -7.00 -2.86 11.50
C GLY A 43 -6.85 -3.36 12.94
N ILE A 44 -6.57 -4.65 13.13
CA ILE A 44 -6.31 -5.24 14.46
C ILE A 44 -5.00 -4.69 15.03
N LEU A 45 -3.92 -4.64 14.24
CA LEU A 45 -2.64 -4.08 14.67
C LEU A 45 -2.80 -2.62 15.12
N ASN A 46 -3.54 -1.81 14.36
CA ASN A 46 -3.79 -0.41 14.72
C ASN A 46 -4.61 -0.20 16.01
N ILE A 47 -5.29 -1.23 16.53
CA ILE A 47 -6.01 -1.19 17.80
C ILE A 47 -5.14 -1.66 18.97
N ILE A 48 -4.15 -2.52 18.69
CA ILE A 48 -3.27 -3.07 19.73
C ILE A 48 -2.33 -1.96 20.22
N GLU A 49 -2.20 -1.83 21.54
CA GLU A 49 -1.24 -0.91 22.11
C GLU A 49 0.19 -1.41 21.86
N PRO A 50 1.11 -0.55 21.40
CA PRO A 50 2.47 -0.94 21.09
C PRO A 50 3.22 -1.36 22.36
N PHE A 51 4.19 -2.27 22.22
CA PHE A 51 5.03 -2.70 23.32
C PHE A 51 5.73 -1.51 23.98
N HIS A 52 5.49 -1.27 25.27
CA HIS A 52 6.13 -0.18 26.00
C HIS A 52 7.55 -0.54 26.42
N ARG A 53 8.53 -0.11 25.63
CA ARG A 53 9.95 -0.23 26.00
C ARG A 53 10.30 0.73 27.14
N PHE A 54 10.99 0.23 28.16
CA PHE A 54 11.54 1.06 29.23
C PHE A 54 12.55 2.08 28.68
N VAL A 55 12.36 3.36 29.04
CA VAL A 55 13.23 4.47 28.65
C VAL A 55 14.03 4.90 29.89
N GLY A 56 15.34 4.64 29.88
CA GLY A 56 16.26 5.10 30.92
C GLY A 56 16.52 6.60 30.87
N SER A 57 17.00 7.17 31.97
CA SER A 57 17.35 8.60 32.09
C SER A 57 18.46 9.03 31.12
N ASP A 58 19.36 8.11 30.76
CA ASP A 58 20.42 8.29 29.78
C ASP A 58 19.88 8.38 28.34
N MET A 59 18.81 7.64 28.01
CA MET A 59 18.17 7.72 26.69
C MET A 59 17.23 8.94 26.56
N MET A 60 16.87 9.57 27.67
CA MET A 60 15.94 10.71 27.69
C MET A 60 16.52 11.96 27.01
N THR A 61 17.85 12.11 26.97
CA THR A 61 18.50 13.23 26.27
C THR A 61 18.32 13.15 24.75
N ASP A 62 18.30 11.94 24.19
CA ASP A 62 18.14 11.71 22.74
C ASP A 62 16.69 11.88 22.28
N LEU A 63 15.73 11.90 23.22
CA LEU A 63 14.28 12.03 22.97
C LEU A 63 13.76 13.47 23.22
N ARG A 64 14.66 14.46 23.24
CA ARG A 64 14.36 15.89 23.46
C ARG A 64 14.35 16.73 22.18
N TYR A 65 14.21 16.12 21.01
CA TYR A 65 14.13 16.88 19.77
C TYR A 65 12.95 17.86 19.82
N PRO A 66 13.12 19.10 19.31
CA PRO A 66 12.08 20.11 19.37
C PRO A 66 10.83 19.64 18.63
N MET A 67 9.67 19.77 19.28
CA MET A 67 8.37 19.52 18.66
C MET A 67 8.17 20.52 17.53
N LYS A 68 8.00 20.01 16.32
CA LYS A 68 7.70 20.80 15.13
C LYS A 68 6.46 20.25 14.46
N ASP A 69 5.69 21.14 13.87
CA ASP A 69 4.50 20.75 13.13
C ASP A 69 4.85 19.86 11.94
N ASN A 70 3.93 18.94 11.61
CA ASN A 70 4.12 18.00 10.52
C ASN A 70 4.21 18.75 9.17
N THR A 71 5.37 18.69 8.52
CA THR A 71 5.57 19.27 7.17
C THR A 71 4.65 18.65 6.13
N VAL A 72 4.35 17.35 6.27
CA VAL A 72 3.42 16.62 5.41
C VAL A 72 2.27 16.09 6.27
N PRO A 73 1.02 16.45 5.98
CA PRO A 73 -0.12 15.98 6.76
C PRO A 73 -0.32 14.48 6.50
N PHE A 74 -0.76 13.75 7.53
CA PHE A 74 -1.01 12.32 7.43
C PHE A 74 -1.99 11.96 6.29
N TRP A 75 -2.98 12.82 6.03
CA TRP A 75 -3.94 12.68 4.93
C TRP A 75 -3.31 12.74 3.53
N ALA A 76 -2.12 13.33 3.36
CA ALA A 76 -1.45 13.36 2.06
C ALA A 76 -0.88 11.99 1.67
N VAL A 77 -0.55 11.14 2.64
CA VAL A 77 0.04 9.82 2.41
C VAL A 77 -0.89 8.92 1.58
N PRO A 78 -2.17 8.68 1.95
CA PRO A 78 -3.07 7.86 1.13
C PRO A 78 -3.39 8.52 -0.23
N ILE A 79 -3.40 9.84 -0.32
CA ILE A 79 -3.65 10.55 -1.59
C ILE A 79 -2.51 10.27 -2.58
N ILE A 80 -1.26 10.43 -2.14
CA ILE A 80 -0.11 10.24 -3.03
C ILE A 80 0.15 8.75 -3.29
N GLY A 81 0.05 7.91 -2.25
CA GLY A 81 0.39 6.48 -2.33
C GLY A 81 -0.67 5.60 -2.97
N ILE A 82 -1.96 5.99 -2.94
CA ILE A 82 -3.06 5.20 -3.48
C ILE A 82 -3.75 5.93 -4.63
N ILE A 83 -4.24 7.15 -4.39
CA ILE A 83 -5.05 7.87 -5.39
C ILE A 83 -4.21 8.23 -6.62
N GLY A 84 -2.97 8.69 -6.43
CA GLY A 84 -2.05 8.99 -7.53
C GLY A 84 -1.86 7.81 -8.51
N PRO A 85 -1.38 6.64 -8.04
CA PRO A 85 -1.26 5.45 -8.86
C PRO A 85 -2.59 4.99 -9.48
N MET A 86 -3.70 5.06 -8.75
CA MET A 86 -5.03 4.72 -9.27
C MET A 86 -5.41 5.60 -10.47
N ILE A 87 -5.12 6.90 -10.44
CA ILE A 87 -5.37 7.81 -11.56
C ILE A 87 -4.52 7.41 -12.77
N ILE A 88 -3.24 7.12 -12.56
CA ILE A 88 -2.32 6.72 -13.64
C ILE A 88 -2.78 5.41 -14.30
N ILE A 89 -3.10 4.40 -13.50
CA ILE A 89 -3.61 3.10 -13.96
C ILE A 89 -4.92 3.31 -14.76
N THR A 90 -5.81 4.15 -14.26
CA THR A 90 -7.08 4.46 -14.93
C THR A 90 -6.86 5.20 -16.25
N ALA A 91 -5.91 6.14 -16.32
CA ALA A 91 -5.56 6.84 -17.55
C ALA A 91 -5.01 5.87 -18.63
N ILE A 92 -4.18 4.90 -18.22
CA ILE A 92 -3.68 3.84 -19.10
C ILE A 92 -4.84 2.96 -19.59
N TYR A 93 -5.79 2.62 -18.71
CA TYR A 93 -7.00 1.89 -19.07
C TYR A 93 -7.80 2.62 -20.16
N PHE A 94 -8.03 3.92 -20.05
CA PHE A 94 -8.76 4.67 -21.07
C PHE A 94 -8.09 4.60 -22.46
N LYS A 95 -6.75 4.55 -22.52
CA LYS A 95 -5.99 4.42 -23.76
C LYS A 95 -5.98 2.99 -24.34
N ARG A 96 -5.86 1.97 -23.48
CA ARG A 96 -5.73 0.55 -23.89
C ARG A 96 -7.05 -0.21 -23.97
N ARG A 97 -8.11 0.30 -23.29
CA ARG A 97 -9.42 -0.34 -23.07
C ARG A 97 -9.34 -1.80 -22.57
N ASN A 98 -8.32 -2.11 -21.76
CA ASN A 98 -8.08 -3.44 -21.19
C ASN A 98 -8.62 -3.58 -19.76
N VAL A 99 -9.76 -4.25 -19.57
CA VAL A 99 -10.33 -4.47 -18.21
C VAL A 99 -9.49 -5.46 -17.38
N TYR A 100 -8.83 -6.43 -18.01
CA TYR A 100 -8.01 -7.41 -17.32
C TYR A 100 -6.75 -6.77 -16.72
N ASP A 101 -6.08 -5.92 -17.49
CA ASP A 101 -4.89 -5.17 -17.05
C ASP A 101 -5.24 -4.20 -15.91
N LEU A 102 -6.39 -3.50 -16.03
CA LEU A 102 -6.90 -2.64 -14.95
C LEU A 102 -7.13 -3.42 -13.66
N HIS A 103 -7.75 -4.60 -13.74
CA HIS A 103 -8.04 -5.41 -12.55
C HIS A 103 -6.77 -5.87 -11.84
N HIS A 104 -5.79 -6.40 -12.58
CA HIS A 104 -4.53 -6.87 -12.00
C HIS A 104 -3.70 -5.70 -11.44
N ALA A 105 -3.70 -4.56 -12.12
CA ALA A 105 -3.00 -3.37 -11.65
C ALA A 105 -3.60 -2.85 -10.33
N ILE A 106 -4.93 -2.82 -10.20
CA ILE A 106 -5.60 -2.42 -8.95
C ILE A 106 -5.34 -3.43 -7.83
N LEU A 107 -5.47 -4.73 -8.11
CA LEU A 107 -5.17 -5.78 -7.13
C LEU A 107 -3.72 -5.67 -6.63
N GLY A 108 -2.76 -5.54 -7.55
CA GLY A 108 -1.34 -5.40 -7.21
C GLY A 108 -1.05 -4.16 -6.36
N LEU A 109 -1.70 -3.03 -6.66
CA LEU A 109 -1.57 -1.81 -5.87
C LEU A 109 -2.10 -2.02 -4.43
N LEU A 110 -3.30 -2.59 -4.29
CA LEU A 110 -3.90 -2.84 -2.97
C LEU A 110 -3.07 -3.82 -2.14
N PHE A 111 -2.56 -4.89 -2.75
CA PHE A 111 -1.68 -5.84 -2.09
C PHE A 111 -0.40 -5.18 -1.60
N SER A 112 0.26 -4.40 -2.45
CA SER A 112 1.51 -3.70 -2.10
C SER A 112 1.31 -2.79 -0.88
N VAL A 113 0.23 -2.00 -0.89
CA VAL A 113 -0.09 -1.07 0.21
C VAL A 113 -0.42 -1.82 1.50
N LEU A 114 -1.29 -2.84 1.45
CA LEU A 114 -1.73 -3.55 2.66
C LEU A 114 -0.61 -4.41 3.27
N ILE A 115 0.21 -5.08 2.46
CA ILE A 115 1.38 -5.83 2.97
C ILE A 115 2.35 -4.86 3.65
N THR A 116 2.58 -3.71 3.03
CA THR A 116 3.46 -2.68 3.63
C THR A 116 2.88 -2.18 4.95
N ALA A 117 1.58 -1.87 5.01
CA ALA A 117 0.92 -1.39 6.22
C ALA A 117 1.05 -2.39 7.37
N VAL A 118 0.62 -3.64 7.14
CA VAL A 118 0.73 -4.75 8.10
C VAL A 118 2.15 -4.91 8.62
N LEU A 119 3.13 -4.96 7.71
CA LEU A 119 4.52 -5.16 8.08
C LEU A 119 5.04 -3.98 8.92
N THR A 120 4.74 -2.75 8.52
CA THR A 120 5.18 -1.57 9.25
C THR A 120 4.54 -1.47 10.63
N ASP A 121 3.26 -1.79 10.75
CA ASP A 121 2.53 -1.69 12.01
C ASP A 121 2.93 -2.81 12.98
N ALA A 122 3.11 -4.03 12.48
CA ALA A 122 3.66 -5.12 13.27
C ALA A 122 5.06 -4.79 13.84
N ILE A 123 5.91 -4.12 13.06
CA ILE A 123 7.22 -3.67 13.53
C ILE A 123 7.09 -2.54 14.56
N LYS A 124 6.18 -1.58 14.36
CA LYS A 124 5.96 -0.49 15.32
C LYS A 124 5.52 -1.05 16.68
N ASP A 125 4.58 -1.98 16.67
CA ASP A 125 4.04 -2.59 17.89
C ASP A 125 5.05 -3.50 18.56
N GLY A 126 5.85 -4.24 17.79
CA GLY A 126 6.87 -5.13 18.33
C GLY A 126 8.10 -4.42 18.88
N VAL A 127 8.57 -3.34 18.24
CA VAL A 127 9.77 -2.61 18.67
C VAL A 127 9.45 -1.57 19.74
N GLY A 128 8.31 -0.88 19.62
CA GLY A 128 7.86 0.06 20.65
C GLY A 128 8.77 1.27 20.85
N ARG A 129 9.53 1.69 19.82
CA ARG A 129 10.51 2.78 19.96
C ARG A 129 9.78 4.13 20.09
N PRO A 130 10.02 4.90 21.17
CA PRO A 130 9.46 6.24 21.31
C PRO A 130 9.94 7.20 20.22
N ARG A 131 9.11 8.18 19.87
CA ARG A 131 9.49 9.20 18.91
C ARG A 131 10.57 10.14 19.47
N PRO A 132 11.44 10.75 18.64
CA PRO A 132 12.49 11.65 19.11
C PRO A 132 11.98 12.90 19.83
N ASP A 133 10.71 13.26 19.67
CA ASP A 133 10.00 14.36 20.33
C ASP A 133 9.18 13.90 21.57
N PHE A 134 9.37 12.66 22.02
CA PHE A 134 8.60 12.05 23.11
C PHE A 134 8.65 12.85 24.42
N PHE A 135 9.81 13.41 24.78
CA PHE A 135 9.95 14.18 26.02
C PHE A 135 8.97 15.36 26.10
N TRP A 136 8.88 16.16 25.04
CA TRP A 136 8.03 17.35 25.00
C TRP A 136 6.53 17.03 24.91
N ARG A 137 6.17 15.82 24.46
CA ARG A 137 4.78 15.34 24.48
C ARG A 137 4.33 14.93 25.88
N CYS A 138 5.20 14.30 26.66
CA CYS A 138 4.89 13.84 28.01
C CYS A 138 5.13 14.92 29.07
N PHE A 139 6.11 15.80 28.87
CA PHE A 139 6.56 16.81 29.83
C PHE A 139 6.62 18.21 29.20
N PRO A 140 5.46 18.83 28.90
CA PRO A 140 5.43 20.18 28.35
C PRO A 140 6.05 21.24 29.28
N ASP A 141 6.05 20.98 30.59
CA ASP A 141 6.65 21.86 31.62
C ASP A 141 8.18 21.73 31.75
N GLY A 142 8.81 20.86 30.94
CA GLY A 142 10.26 20.65 30.92
C GLY A 142 10.82 19.92 32.14
N LYS A 143 9.96 19.46 33.06
CA LYS A 143 10.32 18.68 34.25
C LYS A 143 9.94 17.20 34.01
N PRO A 144 10.89 16.25 34.11
CA PRO A 144 10.61 14.81 34.00
C PRO A 144 9.87 14.26 35.22
#